data_AF-A0A7Y1Z837-F1
#
_entry.id   AF-A0A7Y1Z837-F1
#
_cell.length_a   1.000
_cell.length_b   1.000
_cell.length_c   1.000
_cell.angle_alpha   90.00
_cell.angle_beta   90.00
_cell.angle_gamma   90.00
#
_symmetry.space_group_name_H-M   'P 1'
#
loop_
_entity.id
_entity.type
_entity.pdbx_description
1 polymer ?
#
loop_
_entity_poly.entity_id
_entity_poly.type
_entity_poly.pdbx_seq_one_letter_code
_entity_poly.pdbx_strand_id
1 'polypeptide(L)' 'SLEEISFAEKANRACPELPIYSRVDIFTNNEGEIALSELELIEPELWFRFFPHASELLAKAIKHKLSS' A
#
# COMPACT_ATOMS: atom_id res chain seq x y z
N SER A 1 0.81 7.09 11.15
CA SER A 1 -0.28 7.89 11.76
C SER A 1 -1.57 7.66 10.96
N LEU A 2 -2.74 8.10 11.44
CA LEU A 2 -4.00 8.00 10.65
C LEU A 2 -3.93 8.82 9.36
N GLU A 3 -3.22 9.94 9.38
CA GLU A 3 -3.01 10.82 8.23
C GLU A 3 -2.20 10.12 7.13
N GLU A 4 -1.09 9.47 7.50
CA GLU A 4 -0.25 8.70 6.57
C GLU A 4 -1.02 7.53 5.94
N ILE A 5 -1.84 6.83 6.74
CA ILE A 5 -2.70 5.74 6.24
C ILE A 5 -3.70 6.30 5.22
N SER A 6 -4.37 7.41 5.54
CA SER A 6 -5.35 8.04 4.64
C SER A 6 -4.70 8.50 3.33
N PHE A 7 -3.49 9.06 3.42
CA PHE A 7 -2.70 9.46 2.24
C PHE A 7 -2.34 8.24 1.39
N ALA A 8 -1.85 7.15 2.00
CA ALA A 8 -1.50 5.93 1.29
C ALA A 8 -2.70 5.30 0.58
N GLU A 9 -3.86 5.25 1.22
CA GLU A 9 -5.08 4.78 0.57
C GLU A 9 -5.54 5.70 -0.58
N LYS A 10 -5.35 7.03 -0.44
CA LYS A 10 -5.64 7.99 -1.51
C LYS A 10 -4.73 7.75 -2.72
N ALA A 11 -3.44 7.50 -2.51
CA ALA A 11 -2.50 7.16 -3.58
C ALA A 11 -2.93 5.87 -4.32
N ASN A 12 -3.33 4.83 -3.58
CA ASN A 12 -3.85 3.60 -4.17
C ASN A 12 -5.12 3.81 -4.99
N ARG A 13 -6.06 4.62 -4.49
CA ARG A 13 -7.32 4.96 -5.19
C ARG A 13 -7.12 5.84 -6.44
N ALA A 14 -5.95 6.47 -6.60
CA ALA A 14 -5.61 7.24 -7.79
C ALA A 14 -5.14 6.35 -8.96
N CYS A 15 -4.87 5.06 -8.72
CA CYS A 15 -4.55 4.11 -9.78
C CYS A 15 -5.79 3.81 -10.66
N PRO A 16 -5.62 3.47 -11.95
CA PRO A 16 -6.74 3.09 -12.83
C PRO A 16 -7.55 1.90 -12.30
N GLU A 17 -6.88 0.99 -11.57
CA GLU A 17 -7.49 -0.12 -10.86
C GLU A 17 -6.95 -0.15 -9.43
N LEU A 18 -7.81 -0.52 -8.47
CA LEU A 18 -7.39 -0.64 -7.09
C LEU A 18 -6.48 -1.88 -6.92
N PRO A 19 -5.21 -1.70 -6.52
CA PRO A 19 -4.30 -2.82 -6.39
C PRO A 19 -4.66 -3.67 -5.15
N ILE A 20 -4.40 -4.98 -5.22
CA ILE A 20 -4.64 -5.92 -4.10
C ILE A 20 -3.63 -5.69 -2.96
N TYR A 21 -2.43 -5.21 -3.31
CA TYR A 21 -1.36 -4.83 -2.41
C TYR A 21 -0.56 -3.69 -3.04
N SER A 22 0.11 -2.90 -2.21
CA SER A 22 1.09 -1.92 -2.64
C SER A 22 1.97 -1.53 -1.47
N ARG A 23 3.12 -0.92 -1.77
CA ARG A 23 3.86 -0.10 -0.80
C ARG A 23 3.77 1.36 -1.24
N VAL A 24 3.47 2.23 -0.28
CA VAL A 24 3.40 3.67 -0.50
C VAL A 24 4.46 4.31 0.38
N ASP A 25 5.53 4.75 -0.26
CA ASP A 25 6.61 5.45 0.43
C ASP A 25 6.31 6.95 0.40
N ILE A 26 6.43 7.60 1.56
CA ILE A 26 6.08 9.00 1.76
C ILE A 26 7.22 9.75 2.43
N PHE A 27 7.31 11.04 2.16
CA PHE A 27 8.19 11.96 2.87
C PHE A 27 7.50 13.32 3.07
N THR A 28 8.15 14.23 3.80
CA THR A 28 7.66 15.59 3.99
C THR A 28 8.28 16.53 2.97
N ASN A 29 7.45 17.22 2.18
CA ASN A 29 7.93 18.18 1.18
C ASN A 29 8.48 19.47 1.81
N ASN A 30 8.90 20.43 0.98
CA ASN A 30 9.47 21.71 1.43
C ASN A 30 8.46 22.62 2.16
N GLU A 31 7.16 22.33 2.07
CA GLU A 31 6.07 23.07 2.70
C GLU A 31 5.63 22.42 4.02
N GLY A 32 6.25 21.30 4.41
CA GLY A 32 5.88 20.57 5.63
C GLY A 32 4.72 19.59 5.44
N GLU A 33 4.30 19.32 4.20
CA GLU A 33 3.17 18.46 3.86
C GLU A 33 3.62 17.05 3.46
N ILE A 34 2.77 16.04 3.68
CA ILE A 34 3.01 14.68 3.21
C ILE A 34 2.99 14.65 1.68
N ALA A 35 4.06 14.11 1.09
CA ALA A 35 4.19 13.88 -0.34
C ALA A 35 4.49 12.41 -0.64
N LEU A 36 4.05 11.97 -1.82
CA LEU A 36 4.34 10.64 -2.35
C LEU A 36 5.78 10.59 -2.86
N SER A 37 6.56 9.64 -2.35
CA SER A 37 7.89 9.33 -2.86
C SER A 37 7.82 8.32 -4.00
N GLU A 38 7.19 7.19 -3.71
CA GLU A 38 7.14 6.03 -4.57
C GLU A 38 5.86 5.26 -4.31
N LEU A 39 5.31 4.67 -5.38
CA LEU A 39 4.18 3.76 -5.32
C LEU A 39 4.57 2.46 -6.01
N GLU A 40 4.85 1.42 -5.24
CA GLU A 40 5.27 0.13 -5.73
C GLU A 40 4.08 -0.84 -5.82
N LEU A 41 3.76 -1.25 -7.05
CA LEU A 41 2.57 -2.08 -7.35
C LEU A 41 2.91 -3.49 -7.84
N ILE A 42 4.15 -3.74 -8.27
CA ILE A 42 4.54 -4.96 -8.98
C ILE A 42 5.32 -5.93 -8.11
N GLU A 43 6.42 -5.47 -7.50
CA GLU A 43 7.27 -6.30 -6.64
C GLU A 43 7.76 -5.57 -5.37
N PRO A 44 6.85 -4.97 -4.57
CA PRO A 44 7.23 -4.29 -3.35
C PRO A 44 7.74 -5.29 -2.30
N GLU A 45 8.70 -4.85 -1.49
CA GLU A 45 8.95 -5.53 -0.22
C GLU A 45 7.87 -5.11 0.81
N LEU A 46 6.93 -6.01 1.08
CA LEU A 46 5.74 -5.76 1.94
C LEU A 46 6.01 -5.90 3.44
N TRP A 47 7.28 -6.11 3.84
CA TRP A 47 7.69 -6.02 5.25
C TRP A 47 6.93 -6.93 6.24
N PHE A 48 6.48 -8.11 5.79
CA PHE A 48 5.77 -9.06 6.64
C PHE A 48 6.51 -9.44 7.93
N ARG A 49 7.84 -9.32 7.96
CA ARG A 49 8.64 -9.48 9.19
C ARG A 49 8.19 -8.57 10.35
N PHE A 50 7.65 -7.38 10.06
CA PHE A 50 7.17 -6.43 11.07
C PHE A 50 5.69 -6.64 11.42
N PHE A 51 4.94 -7.33 10.57
CA PHE A 51 3.56 -7.74 10.84
C PHE A 51 3.22 -9.05 10.12
N PRO A 52 3.61 -10.22 10.70
CA PRO A 52 3.52 -11.51 10.01
C PRO A 52 2.13 -11.88 9.53
N HIS A 53 1.08 -11.45 10.25
CA HIS A 53 -0.30 -11.72 9.88
C HIS A 53 -0.72 -11.11 8.53
N ALA A 54 -0.08 -10.04 8.06
CA ALA A 54 -0.36 -9.48 6.73
C ALA A 54 -0.08 -10.47 5.59
N SER A 55 0.86 -11.41 5.77
CA SER A 55 1.11 -12.44 4.76
C SER A 55 -0.13 -13.33 4.53
N GLU A 56 -0.84 -13.68 5.60
CA GLU A 56 -2.10 -14.44 5.53
C GLU A 56 -3.23 -13.61 4.90
N LEU A 57 -3.29 -12.31 5.21
CA LEU A 57 -4.27 -11.40 4.60
C LEU A 57 -4.08 -11.31 3.09
N LEU A 58 -2.83 -11.14 2.64
CA LEU A 58 -2.51 -11.14 1.21
C LEU A 58 -2.87 -12.48 0.56
N ALA A 59 -2.49 -13.61 1.17
CA ALA A 59 -2.83 -14.94 0.65
C ALA A 59 -4.35 -15.13 0.50
N LYS A 60 -5.14 -14.69 1.47
CA LYS A 60 -6.62 -14.72 1.40
C LYS A 60 -7.14 -13.82 0.28
N ALA A 61 -6.62 -12.60 0.13
CA ALA A 61 -7.03 -11.67 -0.91
C ALA A 61 -6.73 -12.20 -2.32
N ILE A 62 -5.55 -12.79 -2.53
CA ILE A 62 -5.18 -13.44 -3.80
C ILE A 62 -6.10 -14.63 -4.08
N LYS A 63 -6.33 -15.52 -3.10
CA LYS A 63 -7.23 -16.66 -3.26
C LYS A 63 -8.63 -16.21 -3.64
N HIS A 64 -9.15 -15.17 -2.99
CA HIS A 64 -10.46 -14.60 -3.30
C HIS A 64 -10.51 -14.09 -4.75
N LYS A 65 -9.52 -13.29 -5.18
CA LYS A 65 -9.44 -12.75 -6.54
C LYS A 65 -9.39 -13.84 -7.62
N LEU A 66 -8.71 -14.95 -7.37
CA LEU A 66 -8.60 -16.07 -8.32
C LEU A 66 -9.83 -17.00 -8.34
N SER A 67 -10.66 -16.96 -7.30
CA SER A 67 -11.87 -17.78 -7.17
C SER A 67 -13.15 -17.01 -7.52
N SER A 68 -13.03 -15.72 -7.88
CA SER A 68 -14.11 -14.84 -8.32
C SER A 68 -14.05 -14.66 -9.83
#